data_AF-A0A7K4AR04-F1
#
_entry.id   AF-A0A7K4AR04-F1
#
_cell.length_a   1.000
_cell.length_b   1.000
_cell.length_c   1.000
_cell.angle_alpha   90.00
_cell.angle_beta   90.00
_cell.angle_gamma   90.00
#
_symmetry.space_group_name_H-M   'P 1'
#
loop_
_entity.id
_entity.type
_entity.pdbx_description
1 polymer ?
#
loop_
_entity_poly.entity_id
_entity_poly.type
_entity_poly.pdbx_seq_one_letter_code
_entity_poly.pdbx_strand_id
1 'polypeptide(L)'
;MPGYKIIHDSIHGSVRVEGLFLSLLERPEMQRLHGIHQLGLAHLVFPGANHTRLEHSLGTYHMASRLCTALELEEEDRQTVLAAAMLHDIGHTPYSHTLEEVICHRLGKDHANVSSDLIVGDYRPYEDRDIEVIGNIPPLPDLLEQNGVAPDKVADLVTTVNHSDPAQSTFAVEAGQAHFGQRNFLHQIISGPLDVDQMDYLLRDAHYTGVAHGTIDIDRLLHTMMIHHGDLVVQKGGLVAVEGLLVARSLMYTSVYFHKTVRIAEMMLCKAVEAAPP
;
A
#
# COMPACT_ATOMS: atom_id res chain seq x y z
N MET A 1 6.54 -9.78 26.92
CA MET A 1 7.47 -9.51 25.79
C MET A 1 7.65 -8.01 25.67
N PRO A 2 8.76 -7.48 25.13
CA PRO A 2 8.88 -6.04 24.91
C PRO A 2 7.68 -5.55 24.08
N GLY A 3 7.10 -4.39 24.43
CA GLY A 3 5.93 -3.82 23.74
C GLY A 3 6.22 -3.29 22.32
N TYR A 4 7.35 -3.70 21.73
CA TYR A 4 7.82 -3.32 20.41
C TYR A 4 8.66 -4.44 19.79
N LYS A 5 8.78 -4.43 18.46
CA LYS A 5 9.74 -5.21 17.68
C LYS A 5 10.58 -4.29 16.80
N ILE A 6 11.80 -4.72 16.50
CA ILE A 6 12.65 -4.13 15.47
C ILE A 6 12.76 -5.16 14.36
N ILE A 7 12.33 -4.77 13.17
CA ILE A 7 12.34 -5.60 11.97
C ILE A 7 13.40 -5.03 11.03
N HIS A 8 14.28 -5.89 10.53
CA HIS A 8 15.26 -5.49 9.54
C HIS A 8 14.66 -5.63 8.14
N ASP A 9 14.37 -4.49 7.53
CA ASP A 9 13.90 -4.36 6.17
C ASP A 9 15.07 -4.10 5.21
N SER A 10 15.05 -4.75 4.04
CA SER A 10 16.13 -4.67 3.04
C SER A 10 16.29 -3.27 2.43
N ILE A 11 15.25 -2.44 2.48
CA ILE A 11 15.21 -1.10 1.88
C ILE A 11 15.46 -0.03 2.95
N HIS A 12 14.74 -0.12 4.07
CA HIS A 12 14.70 0.93 5.09
C HIS A 12 15.56 0.65 6.32
N GLY A 13 16.24 -0.50 6.37
CA GLY A 13 17.07 -0.87 7.50
C GLY A 13 16.24 -1.27 8.72
N SER A 14 16.42 -0.60 9.87
CA SER A 14 15.74 -1.02 11.12
C SER A 14 14.40 -0.31 11.30
N VAL A 15 13.30 -1.03 11.10
CA VAL A 15 11.93 -0.53 11.30
C VAL A 15 11.43 -0.94 12.68
N ARG A 16 11.10 0.05 13.51
CA ARG A 16 10.48 -0.16 14.83
C ARG A 16 8.96 -0.20 14.70
N VAL A 17 8.33 -1.23 15.26
CA VAL A 17 6.88 -1.40 15.28
C VAL A 17 6.43 -1.67 16.72
N GLU A 18 5.43 -0.94 17.22
CA GLU A 18 4.99 -1.00 18.61
C GLU A 18 3.50 -0.70 18.76
N GLY A 19 2.93 -0.99 19.94
CA GLY A 19 1.53 -0.70 20.26
C GLY A 19 0.55 -1.33 19.27
N LEU A 20 -0.45 -0.55 18.85
CA LEU A 20 -1.47 -0.94 17.86
C LEU A 20 -0.84 -1.57 16.61
N PHE A 21 0.20 -0.96 16.05
CA PHE A 21 0.80 -1.41 14.78
C PHE A 21 1.49 -2.77 14.91
N LEU A 22 2.03 -3.09 16.09
CA LEU A 22 2.56 -4.42 16.33
C LEU A 22 1.43 -5.44 16.37
N SER A 23 0.33 -5.11 17.04
CA SER A 23 -0.87 -5.96 17.07
C SER A 23 -1.48 -6.15 15.69
N LEU A 24 -1.55 -5.10 14.86
CA LEU A 24 -1.99 -5.17 13.47
C LEU A 24 -1.09 -6.08 12.65
N LEU A 25 0.23 -5.90 12.75
CA LEU A 25 1.20 -6.70 12.01
C LEU A 25 1.09 -8.20 12.34
N GLU A 26 0.83 -8.57 13.58
CA GLU A 26 0.73 -9.97 14.02
C GLU A 26 -0.59 -10.65 13.64
N ARG A 27 -1.55 -9.92 13.08
CA ARG A 27 -2.85 -10.47 12.69
C ARG A 27 -2.74 -11.45 11.52
N PRO A 28 -3.54 -12.53 11.47
CA PRO A 28 -3.60 -13.43 10.32
C PRO A 28 -3.89 -12.72 8.99
N GLU A 29 -4.75 -11.69 9.02
CA GLU A 29 -5.12 -10.92 7.84
C GLU A 29 -3.90 -10.21 7.23
N MET A 30 -3.00 -9.69 8.07
CA MET A 30 -1.72 -9.11 7.65
C MET A 30 -0.70 -10.19 7.30
N GLN A 31 -0.53 -11.19 8.15
CA GLN A 31 0.46 -12.26 7.95
C GLN A 31 0.25 -13.05 6.66
N ARG A 32 -1.00 -13.12 6.15
CA ARG A 32 -1.33 -13.68 4.83
C ARG A 32 -0.53 -13.03 3.69
N LEU A 33 -0.19 -11.75 3.81
CA LEU A 33 0.53 -11.01 2.78
C LEU A 33 1.95 -11.56 2.53
N HIS A 34 2.52 -12.38 3.43
CA HIS A 34 3.75 -13.14 3.16
C HIS A 34 3.62 -14.08 1.94
N GLY A 35 2.40 -14.57 1.66
CA GLY A 35 2.15 -15.46 0.53
C GLY A 35 1.86 -14.73 -0.78
N ILE A 36 1.88 -13.40 -0.80
CA ILE A 36 1.46 -12.59 -1.94
C ILE A 36 2.66 -11.80 -2.46
N HIS A 37 3.18 -12.18 -3.63
CA HIS A 37 4.26 -11.46 -4.29
C HIS A 37 3.82 -10.08 -4.75
N GLN A 38 4.63 -9.06 -4.45
CA GLN A 38 4.36 -7.66 -4.79
C GLN A 38 4.08 -7.49 -6.29
N LEU A 39 4.93 -8.11 -7.12
CA LEU A 39 4.92 -8.01 -8.57
C LEU A 39 4.32 -9.25 -9.24
N GLY A 40 3.45 -9.98 -8.55
CA GLY A 40 2.76 -11.15 -9.08
C GLY A 40 3.72 -12.18 -9.68
N LEU A 41 3.65 -12.37 -11.00
CA LEU A 41 4.47 -13.34 -11.75
C LEU A 41 5.79 -12.76 -12.28
N ALA A 42 6.17 -11.54 -11.91
CA ALA A 42 7.40 -10.91 -12.38
C ALA A 42 8.67 -11.72 -12.02
N HIS A 43 8.64 -12.53 -10.95
CA HIS A 43 9.73 -13.43 -10.57
C HIS A 43 10.13 -14.43 -11.68
N LEU A 44 9.25 -14.71 -12.65
CA LEU A 44 9.55 -15.53 -13.82
C LEU A 44 10.49 -14.86 -14.82
N VAL A 45 10.62 -13.53 -14.76
CA VAL A 45 11.48 -12.71 -15.63
C VAL A 45 12.62 -12.08 -14.83
N PHE A 46 12.33 -11.62 -13.62
CA PHE A 46 13.25 -10.98 -12.69
C PHE A 46 13.45 -11.92 -11.49
N PRO A 47 14.46 -12.81 -11.49
CA PRO A 47 14.56 -13.87 -10.49
C PRO A 47 14.68 -13.39 -9.05
N GLY A 48 15.05 -12.12 -8.83
CA GLY A 48 15.11 -11.50 -7.50
C GLY A 48 13.78 -10.96 -6.99
N ALA A 49 12.77 -10.78 -7.85
CA ALA A 49 11.47 -10.17 -7.53
C ALA A 49 10.52 -11.09 -6.75
N ASN A 50 11.01 -11.65 -5.63
CA ASN A 50 10.27 -12.55 -4.74
C ASN A 50 9.64 -11.81 -3.55
N HIS A 51 9.86 -10.51 -3.45
CA HIS A 51 9.37 -9.70 -2.36
C HIS A 51 7.83 -9.68 -2.30
N THR A 52 7.31 -9.45 -1.10
CA THR A 52 5.91 -9.68 -0.76
C THR A 52 5.19 -8.37 -0.41
N ARG A 53 3.86 -8.43 -0.42
CA ARG A 53 3.00 -7.30 -0.01
C ARG A 53 3.17 -6.96 1.48
N LEU A 54 3.62 -7.90 2.32
CA LEU A 54 3.82 -7.64 3.75
C LEU A 54 5.00 -6.71 4.01
N GLU A 55 6.16 -6.99 3.41
CA GLU A 55 7.35 -6.14 3.59
C GLU A 55 7.13 -4.76 2.97
N HIS A 56 6.37 -4.69 1.87
CA HIS A 56 5.91 -3.44 1.29
C HIS A 56 5.01 -2.67 2.25
N SER A 57 3.95 -3.29 2.80
CA SER A 57 3.07 -2.66 3.79
C SER A 57 3.83 -2.13 5.03
N LEU A 58 4.84 -2.88 5.49
CA LEU A 58 5.73 -2.44 6.57
C LEU A 58 6.58 -1.23 6.17
N GLY A 59 7.08 -1.22 4.94
CA GLY A 59 7.85 -0.11 4.38
C GLY A 59 7.00 1.15 4.15
N THR A 60 5.78 1.01 3.63
CA THR A 60 4.80 2.09 3.48
C THR A 60 4.42 2.69 4.84
N TYR A 61 4.18 1.84 5.85
CA TYR A 61 4.03 2.29 7.25
C TYR A 61 5.26 3.08 7.74
N HIS A 62 6.47 2.61 7.45
CA HIS A 62 7.69 3.31 7.85
C HIS A 62 7.82 4.67 7.17
N MET A 63 7.58 4.76 5.85
CA MET A 63 7.56 6.02 5.11
C MET A 63 6.49 6.98 5.64
N ALA A 64 5.29 6.48 5.89
CA ALA A 64 4.21 7.24 6.51
C ALA A 64 4.62 7.81 7.88
N SER A 65 5.28 7.02 8.73
CA SER A 65 5.78 7.52 10.03
C SER A 65 6.80 8.64 9.88
N ARG A 66 7.69 8.53 8.89
CA ARG A 66 8.69 9.58 8.63
C ARG A 66 8.02 10.86 8.12
N LEU A 67 7.07 10.73 7.21
CA LEU A 67 6.34 11.87 6.67
C LEU A 67 5.46 12.55 7.72
N CYS A 68 4.70 11.78 8.51
CA CYS A 68 3.89 12.32 9.61
C CYS A 68 4.76 13.11 10.61
N THR A 69 5.99 12.63 10.87
CA THR A 69 6.96 13.34 11.73
C THR A 69 7.43 14.64 11.08
N ALA A 70 7.76 14.62 9.78
CA ALA A 70 8.21 15.81 9.06
C ALA A 70 7.10 16.87 8.91
N LEU A 71 5.83 16.44 8.82
CA LEU A 71 4.65 17.30 8.75
C LEU A 71 4.13 17.74 10.12
N GLU A 72 4.70 17.22 11.22
CA GLU A 72 4.25 17.46 12.60
C GLU A 72 2.75 17.19 12.78
N LEU A 73 2.25 16.07 12.25
CA LEU A 73 0.84 15.71 12.36
C LEU A 73 0.41 15.45 13.80
N GLU A 74 -0.78 15.91 14.15
CA GLU A 74 -1.46 15.59 15.40
C GLU A 74 -1.61 14.06 15.56
N GLU A 75 -1.55 13.58 16.80
CA GLU A 75 -1.48 12.14 17.08
C GLU A 75 -2.70 11.36 16.54
N GLU A 76 -3.90 11.96 16.55
CA GLU A 76 -5.10 11.33 15.96
C GLU A 76 -4.95 11.10 14.45
N ASP A 77 -4.52 12.12 13.71
CA ASP A 77 -4.31 12.04 12.26
C ASP A 77 -3.14 11.10 11.94
N ARG A 78 -2.07 11.18 12.71
CA ARG A 78 -0.89 10.31 12.59
C ARG A 78 -1.27 8.85 12.76
N GLN A 79 -2.02 8.49 13.80
CA GLN A 79 -2.45 7.09 14.02
C GLN A 79 -3.32 6.58 12.88
N THR A 80 -4.24 7.41 12.37
CA THR A 80 -5.12 7.07 11.25
C THR A 80 -4.32 6.83 9.96
N VAL A 81 -3.38 7.72 9.63
CA VAL A 81 -2.50 7.59 8.46
C VAL A 81 -1.60 6.36 8.56
N LEU A 82 -1.02 6.11 9.74
CA LEU A 82 -0.17 4.93 9.95
C LEU A 82 -0.96 3.62 9.83
N ALA A 83 -2.19 3.59 10.33
CA ALA A 83 -3.07 2.44 10.19
C ALA A 83 -3.44 2.22 8.72
N ALA A 84 -3.82 3.28 7.99
CA ALA A 84 -4.09 3.21 6.56
C ALA A 84 -2.87 2.74 5.77
N ALA A 85 -1.68 3.30 6.02
CA ALA A 85 -0.44 2.89 5.37
C ALA A 85 -0.10 1.41 5.62
N MET A 86 -0.31 0.90 6.84
CA MET A 86 -0.06 -0.50 7.15
C MET A 86 -1.11 -1.44 6.53
N LEU A 87 -2.35 -0.99 6.38
CA LEU A 87 -3.49 -1.82 5.96
C LEU A 87 -3.89 -1.65 4.49
N HIS A 88 -3.29 -0.72 3.75
CA HIS A 88 -3.75 -0.37 2.39
C HIS A 88 -3.84 -1.60 1.45
N ASP A 89 -2.86 -2.50 1.57
CA ASP A 89 -2.74 -3.71 0.75
C ASP A 89 -3.39 -4.96 1.37
N ILE A 90 -4.07 -4.85 2.52
CA ILE A 90 -4.61 -6.01 3.25
C ILE A 90 -5.68 -6.77 2.48
N GLY A 91 -6.35 -6.13 1.53
CA GLY A 91 -7.36 -6.71 0.65
C GLY A 91 -6.82 -7.44 -0.57
N HIS A 92 -5.49 -7.41 -0.82
CA HIS A 92 -4.93 -8.10 -1.97
C HIS A 92 -5.17 -9.62 -1.92
N THR A 93 -5.52 -10.13 -3.09
CA THR A 93 -5.76 -11.56 -3.37
C THR A 93 -4.45 -12.24 -3.80
N PRO A 94 -4.40 -13.59 -3.82
CA PRO A 94 -3.25 -14.30 -4.39
C PRO A 94 -2.88 -13.76 -5.78
N TYR A 95 -1.57 -13.63 -6.04
CA TYR A 95 -1.01 -13.04 -7.26
C TYR A 95 -1.32 -11.54 -7.50
N SER A 96 -1.74 -10.80 -6.46
CA SER A 96 -1.96 -9.34 -6.48
C SER A 96 -2.89 -8.91 -7.64
N HIS A 97 -2.53 -7.83 -8.35
CA HIS A 97 -3.31 -7.29 -9.48
C HIS A 97 -3.54 -8.29 -10.62
N THR A 98 -2.81 -9.41 -10.68
CA THR A 98 -3.00 -10.41 -11.74
C THR A 98 -4.43 -10.94 -11.73
N LEU A 99 -4.93 -11.37 -10.56
CA LEU A 99 -6.27 -11.96 -10.46
C LEU A 99 -7.36 -10.93 -10.14
N GLU A 100 -6.96 -9.70 -9.83
CA GLU A 100 -7.89 -8.63 -9.50
C GLU A 100 -8.93 -8.38 -10.59
N GLU A 101 -8.52 -8.33 -11.86
CA GLU A 101 -9.46 -8.11 -12.97
C GLU A 101 -10.53 -9.20 -13.03
N VAL A 102 -10.14 -10.47 -12.84
CA VAL A 102 -11.04 -11.62 -12.84
C VAL A 102 -11.98 -11.58 -11.63
N ILE A 103 -11.47 -11.22 -10.46
CA ILE A 103 -12.22 -11.15 -9.21
C ILE A 103 -13.20 -9.98 -9.26
N CYS A 104 -12.77 -8.81 -9.70
CA CYS A 104 -13.62 -7.63 -9.88
C CYS A 104 -14.74 -7.91 -10.88
N HIS A 105 -14.45 -8.57 -12.01
CA HIS A 105 -15.48 -8.97 -12.97
C HIS A 105 -16.50 -9.96 -12.38
N ARG A 106 -16.09 -10.86 -11.46
CA ARG A 106 -16.98 -11.89 -10.88
C ARG A 106 -17.73 -11.42 -9.63
N LEU A 107 -17.09 -10.63 -8.77
CA LEU A 107 -17.60 -10.25 -7.44
C LEU A 107 -17.94 -8.75 -7.33
N GLY A 108 -17.56 -7.93 -8.32
CA GLY A 108 -17.78 -6.49 -8.31
C GLY A 108 -16.93 -5.74 -7.29
N LYS A 109 -15.82 -6.34 -6.82
CA LYS A 109 -14.93 -5.78 -5.80
C LYS A 109 -13.47 -5.87 -6.23
N ASP A 110 -12.74 -4.78 -6.10
CA ASP A 110 -11.28 -4.74 -6.21
C ASP A 110 -10.60 -4.91 -4.83
N HIS A 111 -9.27 -4.93 -4.80
CA HIS A 111 -8.52 -5.07 -3.54
C HIS A 111 -8.82 -3.94 -2.55
N ALA A 112 -9.03 -2.70 -3.01
CA ALA A 112 -9.31 -1.57 -2.15
C ALA A 112 -10.68 -1.70 -1.48
N ASN A 113 -11.69 -2.19 -2.20
CA ASN A 113 -12.99 -2.52 -1.62
C ASN A 113 -12.87 -3.65 -0.58
N VAL A 114 -12.10 -4.70 -0.88
CA VAL A 114 -11.87 -5.80 0.08
C VAL A 114 -11.10 -5.31 1.31
N SER A 115 -10.10 -4.43 1.14
CA SER A 115 -9.40 -3.78 2.26
C SER A 115 -10.38 -3.02 3.14
N SER A 116 -11.26 -2.22 2.53
CA SER A 116 -12.33 -1.50 3.23
C SER A 116 -13.21 -2.43 4.05
N ASP A 117 -13.74 -3.47 3.40
CA ASP A 117 -14.64 -4.44 4.04
C ASP A 117 -13.96 -5.13 5.23
N LEU A 118 -12.66 -5.44 5.13
CA LEU A 118 -11.88 -5.99 6.25
C LEU A 118 -11.75 -4.99 7.40
N ILE A 119 -11.44 -3.73 7.08
CA ILE A 119 -11.21 -2.66 8.06
C ILE A 119 -12.48 -2.33 8.83
N VAL A 120 -13.62 -2.21 8.15
CA VAL A 120 -14.92 -1.92 8.79
C VAL A 120 -15.59 -3.18 9.38
N GLY A 121 -15.11 -4.37 9.00
CA GLY A 121 -15.56 -5.65 9.55
C GLY A 121 -16.71 -6.33 8.78
N ASP A 122 -17.05 -5.83 7.60
CA ASP A 122 -18.05 -6.40 6.68
C ASP A 122 -17.57 -7.70 6.02
N TYR A 123 -16.27 -7.94 5.99
CA TYR A 123 -15.67 -9.19 5.51
C TYR A 123 -14.69 -9.78 6.53
N ARG A 124 -14.68 -11.12 6.63
CA ARG A 124 -13.70 -11.88 7.42
C ARG A 124 -13.12 -13.01 6.58
N PRO A 125 -11.79 -13.17 6.52
CA PRO A 125 -11.15 -14.18 5.69
C PRO A 125 -11.08 -15.57 6.36
N TYR A 126 -11.66 -15.72 7.55
CA TYR A 126 -11.69 -16.96 8.32
C TYR A 126 -13.11 -17.27 8.81
N GLU A 127 -13.43 -18.56 8.88
CA GLU A 127 -14.70 -19.08 9.33
C GLU A 127 -14.66 -19.46 10.83
N ASP A 128 -15.83 -19.71 11.43
CA ASP A 128 -15.92 -20.13 12.84
C ASP A 128 -15.12 -21.41 13.14
N ARG A 129 -14.98 -22.30 12.15
CA ARG A 129 -14.18 -23.51 12.27
C ARG A 129 -12.68 -23.24 12.43
N ASP A 130 -12.20 -22.09 11.97
CA ASP A 130 -10.78 -21.73 11.98
C ASP A 130 -10.34 -21.18 13.35
N ILE A 131 -11.30 -20.82 14.22
CA ILE A 131 -11.08 -20.28 15.58
C ILE A 131 -10.23 -21.22 16.43
N GLU A 132 -10.36 -22.54 16.25
CA GLU A 132 -9.54 -23.52 16.99
C GLU A 132 -8.03 -23.40 16.68
N VAL A 133 -7.68 -22.89 15.49
CA VAL A 133 -6.30 -22.74 15.01
C VAL A 133 -5.78 -21.33 15.24
N ILE A 134 -6.55 -20.31 14.87
CA ILE A 134 -6.12 -18.90 14.95
C ILE A 134 -6.36 -18.30 16.33
N GLY A 135 -7.18 -18.94 17.16
CA GLY A 135 -7.64 -18.41 18.44
C GLY A 135 -8.80 -17.44 18.30
N ASN A 136 -9.31 -16.96 19.43
CA ASN A 136 -10.39 -15.98 19.45
C ASN A 136 -9.83 -14.56 19.23
N ILE A 137 -9.53 -14.24 17.97
CA ILE A 137 -9.01 -12.93 17.58
C ILE A 137 -10.19 -11.98 17.37
N PRO A 138 -10.23 -10.82 18.07
CA PRO A 138 -11.30 -9.85 17.86
C PRO A 138 -11.26 -9.32 16.41
N PRO A 139 -12.38 -8.89 15.86
CA PRO A 139 -12.44 -8.22 14.56
C PRO A 139 -11.43 -7.08 14.45
N LEU A 140 -10.97 -6.82 13.23
CA LEU A 140 -10.10 -5.69 12.93
C LEU A 140 -10.66 -4.33 13.41
N PRO A 141 -11.94 -3.97 13.20
CA PRO A 141 -12.48 -2.70 13.69
C PRO A 141 -12.39 -2.58 15.21
N ASP A 142 -12.72 -3.63 15.96
CA ASP A 142 -12.63 -3.64 17.43
C ASP A 142 -11.21 -3.31 17.92
N LEU A 143 -10.18 -3.82 17.23
CA LEU A 143 -8.78 -3.53 17.57
C LEU A 143 -8.42 -2.07 17.32
N LEU A 144 -8.89 -1.49 16.20
CA LEU A 144 -8.67 -0.08 15.88
C LEU A 144 -9.37 0.83 16.90
N GLU A 145 -10.65 0.56 17.19
CA GLU A 145 -11.46 1.34 18.13
C GLU A 145 -10.90 1.30 19.56
N GLN A 146 -10.45 0.13 20.02
CA GLN A 146 -9.81 -0.01 21.34
C GLN A 146 -8.54 0.83 21.48
N ASN A 147 -7.91 1.20 20.36
CA ASN A 147 -6.72 2.05 20.31
C ASN A 147 -7.04 3.49 19.87
N GLY A 148 -8.31 3.88 19.81
CA GLY A 148 -8.74 5.24 19.48
C GLY A 148 -8.65 5.59 17.99
N VAL A 149 -8.53 4.61 17.10
CA VAL A 149 -8.51 4.80 15.65
C VAL A 149 -9.87 4.43 15.08
N ALA A 150 -10.51 5.36 14.37
CA ALA A 150 -11.82 5.12 13.77
C ALA A 150 -11.68 4.26 12.49
N PRO A 151 -12.29 3.06 12.41
CA PRO A 151 -12.19 2.19 11.24
C PRO A 151 -12.65 2.86 9.95
N ASP A 152 -13.76 3.61 10.01
CA ASP A 152 -14.31 4.31 8.84
C ASP A 152 -13.32 5.32 8.24
N LYS A 153 -12.58 6.05 9.08
CA LYS A 153 -11.56 6.99 8.60
C LYS A 153 -10.40 6.27 7.92
N VAL A 154 -9.99 5.12 8.46
CA VAL A 154 -8.91 4.31 7.86
C VAL A 154 -9.38 3.73 6.52
N ALA A 155 -10.60 3.19 6.47
CA ALA A 155 -11.19 2.65 5.26
C ALA A 155 -11.36 3.71 4.16
N ASP A 156 -11.73 4.94 4.52
CA ASP A 156 -11.85 6.07 3.59
C ASP A 156 -10.50 6.43 2.94
N LEU A 157 -9.41 6.43 3.71
CA LEU A 157 -8.06 6.66 3.18
C LEU A 157 -7.58 5.53 2.25
N VAL A 158 -7.99 4.28 2.49
CA VAL A 158 -7.58 3.11 1.70
C VAL A 158 -8.43 2.93 0.43
N THR A 159 -9.68 3.39 0.41
CA THR A 159 -10.60 3.15 -0.73
C THR A 159 -10.48 4.17 -1.86
N THR A 160 -9.85 5.32 -1.64
CA THR A 160 -9.69 6.34 -2.68
C THR A 160 -8.69 5.96 -3.78
N VAL A 161 -8.15 4.74 -3.71
CA VAL A 161 -7.18 4.14 -4.65
C VAL A 161 -7.89 3.71 -5.94
N ASN A 162 -8.47 4.65 -6.69
CA ASN A 162 -8.84 4.41 -8.10
C ASN A 162 -7.61 4.60 -8.99
N HIS A 163 -6.68 3.64 -8.92
CA HIS A 163 -5.52 3.54 -9.84
C HIS A 163 -5.79 2.63 -11.05
N SER A 164 -7.05 2.30 -11.34
CA SER A 164 -7.44 1.37 -12.40
C SER A 164 -7.33 1.92 -13.83
N ASP A 165 -6.69 3.07 -14.05
CA ASP A 165 -6.44 3.60 -15.38
C ASP A 165 -4.99 4.08 -15.56
N PRO A 166 -4.14 3.31 -16.29
CA PRO A 166 -2.78 3.72 -16.65
C PRO A 166 -2.74 5.00 -17.50
N ALA A 167 -3.89 5.44 -18.02
CA ALA A 167 -4.08 6.67 -18.77
C ALA A 167 -4.80 7.78 -17.98
N GLN A 168 -5.19 7.58 -16.71
CA GLN A 168 -5.64 8.66 -15.83
C GLN A 168 -4.44 9.46 -15.31
N SER A 169 -3.84 10.14 -16.27
CA SER A 169 -3.58 11.56 -16.21
C SER A 169 -2.96 12.05 -14.91
N THR A 170 -1.64 12.15 -14.98
CA THR A 170 -0.81 13.19 -14.37
C THR A 170 -1.37 14.63 -14.55
N PHE A 171 -2.49 14.81 -15.25
CA PHE A 171 -3.14 16.07 -15.64
C PHE A 171 -4.68 16.11 -15.46
N ALA A 172 -5.37 15.11 -14.89
CA ALA A 172 -6.81 15.26 -14.61
C ALA A 172 -6.99 16.09 -13.34
N VAL A 173 -7.20 17.38 -13.57
CA VAL A 173 -7.65 18.36 -12.57
C VAL A 173 -9.06 18.00 -12.04
N GLU A 174 -9.80 17.10 -12.71
CA GLU A 174 -11.20 16.78 -12.38
C GLU A 174 -11.37 15.67 -11.33
N ALA A 175 -10.42 14.73 -11.18
CA ALA A 175 -10.48 13.74 -10.08
C ALA A 175 -10.21 14.38 -8.70
N GLY A 176 -9.60 15.57 -8.67
CA GLY A 176 -9.39 16.37 -7.47
C GLY A 176 -10.65 17.09 -6.95
N GLN A 177 -11.82 16.93 -7.59
CA GLN A 177 -13.05 17.61 -7.18
C GLN A 177 -13.87 16.90 -6.10
N ALA A 178 -13.52 15.66 -5.71
CA ALA A 178 -14.27 14.92 -4.70
C ALA A 178 -14.08 15.46 -3.26
N HIS A 179 -13.05 16.26 -3.00
CA HIS A 179 -12.78 16.75 -1.64
C HIS A 179 -12.49 18.27 -1.63
N PHE A 180 -13.51 19.09 -1.89
CA PHE A 180 -13.54 20.44 -1.34
C PHE A 180 -14.16 20.36 0.07
N GLY A 181 -13.39 19.83 1.03
CA GLY A 181 -13.76 19.67 2.44
C GLY A 181 -12.60 19.15 3.30
N GLN A 182 -12.32 19.87 4.40
CA GLN A 182 -11.27 19.71 5.42
C GLN A 182 -10.37 18.44 5.35
N ARG A 183 -9.06 18.66 5.09
CA ARG A 183 -7.91 17.72 5.21
C ARG A 183 -7.64 16.74 4.04
N ASN A 184 -7.66 17.22 2.79
CA ASN A 184 -7.22 16.45 1.60
C ASN A 184 -5.83 15.84 1.73
N PHE A 185 -4.93 16.50 2.46
CA PHE A 185 -3.56 16.03 2.65
C PHE A 185 -3.47 14.62 3.25
N LEU A 186 -4.45 14.17 4.06
CA LEU A 186 -4.44 12.83 4.64
C LEU A 186 -4.56 11.75 3.56
N HIS A 187 -5.48 11.94 2.60
CA HIS A 187 -5.60 11.06 1.44
C HIS A 187 -4.32 11.12 0.60
N GLN A 188 -3.81 12.32 0.31
CA GLN A 188 -2.62 12.50 -0.54
C GLN A 188 -1.35 11.87 0.03
N ILE A 189 -1.26 11.66 1.36
CA ILE A 189 -0.16 10.92 1.97
C ILE A 189 -0.17 9.44 1.58
N ILE A 190 -1.37 8.82 1.51
CA ILE A 190 -1.54 7.38 1.24
C ILE A 190 -1.69 7.12 -0.26
N SER A 191 -2.55 7.89 -0.93
CA SER A 191 -2.82 7.80 -2.36
C SER A 191 -2.83 9.21 -2.95
N GLY A 192 -1.82 9.49 -3.77
CA GLY A 192 -1.65 10.80 -4.37
C GLY A 192 -0.64 10.78 -5.51
N PRO A 193 -0.41 11.93 -6.16
CA PRO A 193 0.63 12.04 -7.18
C PRO A 193 2.04 11.76 -6.64
N LEU A 194 2.24 11.99 -5.34
CA LEU A 194 3.46 11.80 -4.56
C LEU A 194 3.07 11.30 -3.16
N ASP A 195 2.88 9.99 -3.02
CA ASP A 195 2.47 9.34 -1.78
C ASP A 195 3.57 8.43 -1.20
N VAL A 196 3.35 7.94 0.02
CA VAL A 196 4.31 7.09 0.73
C VAL A 196 4.35 5.65 0.22
N ASP A 197 3.30 5.21 -0.48
CA ASP A 197 3.25 3.93 -1.18
C ASP A 197 4.29 3.91 -2.32
N GLN A 198 4.25 4.92 -3.20
CA GLN A 198 5.23 5.12 -4.28
C GLN A 198 6.66 5.22 -3.77
N MET A 199 6.87 5.87 -2.63
CA MET A 199 8.19 5.99 -2.03
C MET A 199 8.77 4.64 -1.59
N ASP A 200 7.94 3.72 -1.09
CA ASP A 200 8.40 2.36 -0.78
C ASP A 200 8.55 1.50 -2.04
N TYR A 201 7.47 1.33 -2.81
CA TYR A 201 7.46 0.32 -3.86
C TYR A 201 8.50 0.62 -4.94
N LEU A 202 8.76 1.89 -5.28
CA LEU A 202 9.75 2.21 -6.31
C LEU A 202 11.16 1.81 -5.88
N LEU A 203 11.53 2.06 -4.62
CA LEU A 203 12.83 1.64 -4.09
C LEU A 203 12.91 0.12 -3.95
N ARG A 204 11.84 -0.50 -3.45
CA ARG A 204 11.77 -1.94 -3.21
C ARG A 204 11.83 -2.72 -4.52
N ASP A 205 11.00 -2.36 -5.48
CA ASP A 205 10.94 -3.02 -6.78
C ASP A 205 12.26 -2.85 -7.52
N ALA A 206 12.86 -1.65 -7.51
CA ALA A 206 14.18 -1.43 -8.13
C ALA A 206 15.26 -2.31 -7.49
N HIS A 207 15.26 -2.45 -6.15
CA HIS A 207 16.19 -3.32 -5.44
C HIS A 207 16.03 -4.78 -5.87
N TYR A 208 14.83 -5.34 -5.77
CA TYR A 208 14.61 -6.77 -5.98
C TYR A 208 14.62 -7.19 -7.45
N THR A 209 14.26 -6.29 -8.38
CA THR A 209 14.35 -6.56 -9.82
C THR A 209 15.77 -6.34 -10.36
N GLY A 210 16.61 -5.58 -9.66
CA GLY A 210 17.90 -5.09 -10.14
C GLY A 210 17.78 -4.02 -11.24
N VAL A 211 16.57 -3.53 -11.50
CA VAL A 211 16.30 -2.47 -12.49
C VAL A 211 16.35 -1.12 -11.77
N ALA A 212 17.54 -0.52 -11.74
CA ALA A 212 17.72 0.80 -11.14
C ALA A 212 17.62 1.90 -12.21
N HIS A 213 16.68 2.82 -12.03
CA HIS A 213 16.45 3.95 -12.94
C HIS A 213 16.93 5.31 -12.39
N GLY A 214 17.99 5.26 -11.57
CA GLY A 214 18.53 6.39 -10.84
C GLY A 214 18.21 6.34 -9.35
N THR A 215 18.79 7.26 -8.57
CA THR A 215 18.57 7.34 -7.13
C THR A 215 17.41 8.29 -6.85
N ILE A 216 16.36 7.82 -6.17
CA ILE A 216 15.27 8.67 -5.69
C ILE A 216 15.68 9.23 -4.33
N ASP A 217 15.76 10.56 -4.21
CA ASP A 217 16.10 11.24 -2.96
C ASP A 217 14.86 11.40 -2.06
N ILE A 218 14.46 10.29 -1.44
CA ILE A 218 13.30 10.24 -0.53
C ILE A 218 13.49 11.19 0.66
N ASP A 219 14.70 11.28 1.20
CA ASP A 219 14.97 12.17 2.33
C ASP A 219 14.70 13.63 1.94
N ARG A 220 15.12 14.05 0.75
CA ARG A 220 14.82 15.39 0.25
C ARG A 220 13.32 15.59 0.03
N LEU A 221 12.59 14.60 -0.47
CA LEU A 221 11.12 14.68 -0.62
C LEU A 221 10.46 14.91 0.74
N LEU A 222 10.72 14.03 1.71
CA LEU A 222 10.10 14.10 3.04
C LEU A 222 10.35 15.46 3.74
N HIS A 223 11.56 16.02 3.63
CA HIS A 223 11.89 17.32 4.24
C HIS A 223 11.35 18.54 3.48
N THR A 224 10.92 18.38 2.23
CA THR A 224 10.40 19.48 1.41
C THR A 224 8.90 19.44 1.21
N MET A 225 8.24 18.37 1.69
CA MET A 225 6.79 18.27 1.77
C MET A 225 6.25 19.09 2.94
N MET A 226 5.12 19.76 2.73
CA MET A 226 4.42 20.53 3.77
C MET A 226 2.92 20.58 3.47
N ILE A 227 2.13 20.96 4.48
CA ILE A 227 0.70 21.17 4.30
C ILE A 227 0.46 22.65 4.00
N HIS A 228 -0.26 22.94 2.92
CA HIS A 228 -0.67 24.30 2.56
C HIS A 228 -2.13 24.29 2.13
N HIS A 229 -2.96 25.09 2.82
CA HIS A 229 -4.40 25.20 2.57
C HIS A 229 -5.17 23.87 2.59
N GLY A 230 -4.68 22.87 3.34
CA GLY A 230 -5.31 21.56 3.45
C GLY A 230 -4.81 20.53 2.43
N ASP A 231 -3.88 20.90 1.56
CA ASP A 231 -3.23 20.01 0.59
C ASP A 231 -1.76 19.77 0.95
N LEU A 232 -1.28 18.58 0.60
CA LEU A 232 0.12 18.19 0.62
C LEU A 232 0.83 18.79 -0.59
N VAL A 233 1.80 19.65 -0.33
CA VAL A 233 2.56 20.36 -1.36
C VAL A 233 4.05 20.15 -1.18
N VAL A 234 4.81 20.31 -2.26
CA VAL A 234 6.27 20.22 -2.23
C VAL A 234 6.87 21.61 -2.44
N GLN A 235 7.77 22.01 -1.56
CA GLN A 235 8.53 23.25 -1.72
C GLN A 235 9.41 23.19 -2.97
N LYS A 236 9.71 24.36 -3.57
CA LYS A 236 10.58 24.45 -4.76
C LYS A 236 11.93 23.75 -4.59
N GLY A 237 12.46 23.70 -3.37
CA GLY A 237 13.70 22.98 -3.05
C GLY A 237 13.63 21.47 -3.26
N GLY A 238 12.44 20.87 -3.31
CA GLY A 238 12.22 19.43 -3.54
C GLY A 238 11.99 19.05 -5.00
N LEU A 239 11.93 20.02 -5.93
CA LEU A 239 11.51 19.78 -7.31
C LEU A 239 12.33 18.70 -8.02
N VAL A 240 13.67 18.70 -7.85
CA VAL A 240 14.56 17.71 -8.47
C VAL A 240 14.29 16.30 -7.93
N ALA A 241 13.95 16.17 -6.64
CA ALA A 241 13.63 14.88 -6.05
C ALA A 241 12.28 14.35 -6.55
N VAL A 242 11.31 15.24 -6.77
CA VAL A 242 10.02 14.92 -7.41
C VAL A 242 10.24 14.44 -8.84
N GLU A 243 11.01 15.18 -9.63
CA GLU A 243 11.35 14.79 -11.01
C GLU A 243 12.03 13.42 -11.05
N GLY A 244 12.98 13.17 -10.14
CA GLY A 244 13.64 11.87 -9.99
C GLY A 244 12.66 10.73 -9.73
N LEU A 245 11.71 10.92 -8.81
CA LEU A 245 10.67 9.93 -8.51
C LEU A 245 9.78 9.66 -9.73
N LEU A 246 9.30 10.71 -10.41
CA LEU A 246 8.42 10.57 -11.58
C LEU A 246 9.12 9.88 -12.75
N VAL A 247 10.40 10.20 -12.99
CA VAL A 247 11.22 9.53 -14.03
C VAL A 247 11.43 8.07 -13.68
N ALA A 248 11.81 7.77 -12.43
CA ALA A 248 11.99 6.39 -11.97
C ALA A 248 10.70 5.59 -12.15
N ARG A 249 9.55 6.15 -11.74
CA ARG A 249 8.23 5.53 -11.92
C ARG A 249 7.93 5.24 -13.39
N SER A 250 8.10 6.22 -14.27
CA SER A 250 7.86 6.05 -15.72
C SER A 250 8.72 4.92 -16.30
N LEU A 251 10.00 4.86 -15.93
CA LEU A 251 10.92 3.85 -16.42
C LEU A 251 10.59 2.46 -15.85
N MET A 252 10.19 2.35 -14.58
CA MET A 252 9.73 1.10 -13.95
C MET A 252 8.50 0.51 -14.67
N TYR A 253 7.53 1.36 -15.07
CA TYR A 253 6.39 0.93 -15.87
C TYR A 253 6.82 0.28 -17.19
N THR A 254 7.73 0.92 -17.91
CA THR A 254 8.18 0.40 -19.21
C THR A 254 9.05 -0.85 -19.09
N SER A 255 9.86 -0.94 -18.03
CA SER A 255 10.91 -1.96 -17.92
C SER A 255 10.47 -3.20 -17.15
N VAL A 256 9.63 -3.03 -16.13
CA VAL A 256 9.20 -4.10 -15.21
C VAL A 256 7.71 -4.37 -15.36
N TYR A 257 6.85 -3.39 -15.06
CA TYR A 257 5.40 -3.63 -14.92
C TYR A 257 4.72 -4.01 -16.25
N PHE A 258 5.17 -3.42 -17.37
CA PHE A 258 4.67 -3.77 -18.72
C PHE A 258 5.59 -4.74 -19.46
N HIS A 259 6.45 -5.48 -18.76
CA HIS A 259 7.30 -6.46 -19.40
C HIS A 259 6.45 -7.55 -20.07
N LYS A 260 6.56 -7.68 -21.40
CA LYS A 260 5.71 -8.54 -22.23
C LYS A 260 5.55 -9.98 -21.71
N THR A 261 6.62 -10.59 -21.21
CA THR A 261 6.60 -11.98 -20.72
C THR A 261 5.82 -12.09 -19.40
N VAL A 262 5.92 -11.08 -18.52
CA VAL A 262 5.16 -11.03 -17.27
C VAL A 262 3.67 -10.91 -17.61
N ARG A 263 3.32 -9.97 -18.49
CA ARG A 263 1.95 -9.79 -19.00
C ARG A 263 1.36 -11.05 -19.63
N ILE A 264 2.16 -11.79 -20.42
CA ILE A 264 1.72 -13.08 -20.99
C ILE A 264 1.45 -14.11 -19.88
N ALA A 265 2.35 -14.24 -18.90
CA ALA A 265 2.18 -15.18 -17.80
C ALA A 265 0.95 -14.83 -16.95
N GLU A 266 0.74 -13.55 -16.65
CA GLU A 266 -0.46 -13.04 -15.98
C GLU A 266 -1.73 -13.44 -16.74
N MET A 267 -1.79 -13.18 -18.04
CA MET A 267 -2.93 -13.56 -18.87
C MET A 267 -3.17 -15.07 -18.90
N MET A 268 -2.11 -15.88 -18.93
CA MET A 268 -2.23 -17.35 -18.86
C MET A 268 -2.85 -17.79 -17.53
N LEU A 269 -2.42 -17.17 -16.41
CA LEU A 269 -3.00 -17.45 -15.10
C LEU A 269 -4.47 -17.02 -15.02
N CYS A 270 -4.81 -15.82 -15.49
CA CYS A 270 -6.19 -15.35 -15.53
C CYS A 270 -7.08 -16.32 -16.31
N LYS A 271 -6.64 -16.76 -17.49
CA LYS A 271 -7.39 -17.74 -18.31
C LYS A 271 -7.54 -19.09 -17.63
N ALA A 272 -6.53 -19.54 -16.88
CA ALA A 272 -6.62 -20.78 -16.11
C ALA A 272 -7.66 -20.67 -14.98
N VAL A 273 -7.69 -19.54 -14.25
CA VAL A 273 -8.68 -19.29 -13.19
C VAL A 273 -10.09 -19.10 -13.75
N GLU A 274 -10.22 -18.41 -14.89
CA GLU A 274 -11.51 -18.26 -15.58
C GLU A 274 -12.10 -19.62 -16.00
N ALA A 275 -11.25 -20.53 -16.47
CA ALA A 275 -11.64 -21.87 -16.91
C ALA A 275 -11.82 -22.87 -15.75
N ALA A 276 -11.40 -22.52 -14.53
CA ALA A 276 -11.55 -23.38 -13.37
C ALA A 276 -13.05 -23.56 -13.05
N PRO A 277 -13.52 -24.81 -12.84
CA PRO A 277 -14.89 -25.04 -12.40
C PRO A 277 -15.10 -24.43 -11.00
N PRO A 278 -16.35 -24.06 -10.67
CA PRO A 278 -16.71 -23.56 -9.33
C PRO A 278 -16.49 -24.61 -8.24
#